data_AF-A0A3R7WJ15-F1
#
_entry.id   AF-A0A3R7WJ15-F1
#
_cell.length_a   1.000
_cell.length_b   1.000
_cell.length_c   1.000
_cell.angle_alpha   90.00
_cell.angle_beta   90.00
_cell.angle_gamma   90.00
#
_symmetry.space_group_name_H-M   'P 1'
#
loop_
_entity.id
_entity.type
_entity.pdbx_description
1 polymer ?
#
loop_
_entity_poly.entity_id
_entity_poly.type
_entity_poly.pdbx_seq_one_letter_code
_entity_poly.pdbx_strand_id
1 'polypeptide(L)'
;MNKKPLLAIIGGSGLYNLEGIRKSHLTFPSTPFGKPSDKILIAKYKKLEILFLPRHGRTHNIPPHKINYRANIFALKKLGVTDIISVSAVGSLKKTHKPGDFILVDQFIDRTTERERTFFENNLVAHVSLANPTSSELSKLIYNSRKKNNDRIKQGGVYICIEGPQFSSYAESKLFKSWGCDVIGMTNMPEAKLAREAEMGYASIAMVTDYDCWNKSHNEVTVEQVIKVMQSNTKKAQNLLISFFEKVQKLKSWNWKNPIYSNLDNAIITNLKNVNKSNLKILEPLLKRYLSK
;
A
#
# COMPACT_ATOMS: atom_id res chain seq x y z
N MET A 1 -1.17 16.22 -22.31
CA MET A 1 0.01 15.32 -22.34
C MET A 1 -0.26 14.12 -21.45
N ASN A 2 -0.14 12.89 -21.97
CA ASN A 2 -0.28 11.67 -21.14
C ASN A 2 0.92 11.56 -20.18
N LYS A 3 0.79 12.16 -19.00
CA LYS A 3 1.81 12.19 -17.96
C LYS A 3 2.05 10.77 -17.43
N LYS A 4 3.29 10.43 -17.06
CA LYS A 4 3.61 9.20 -16.33
C LYS A 4 3.03 9.26 -14.91
N PRO A 5 2.76 8.11 -14.27
CA PRO A 5 2.29 8.11 -12.88
C PRO A 5 3.35 8.71 -11.94
N LEU A 6 2.91 9.47 -10.93
CA LEU A 6 3.75 9.91 -9.83
C LEU A 6 3.63 8.87 -8.71
N LEU A 7 4.76 8.23 -8.40
CA LEU A 7 4.80 7.03 -7.58
C LEU A 7 5.13 7.36 -6.13
N ALA A 8 4.43 6.71 -5.21
CA ALA A 8 4.83 6.64 -3.81
C ALA A 8 5.09 5.19 -3.39
N ILE A 9 6.14 4.99 -2.59
CA ILE A 9 6.46 3.72 -1.95
C ILE A 9 6.15 3.85 -0.46
N ILE A 10 5.22 3.02 0.03
CA ILE A 10 4.93 2.92 1.47
C ILE A 10 5.52 1.61 1.99
N GLY A 11 6.50 1.71 2.88
CA GLY A 11 7.18 0.53 3.44
C GLY A 11 8.28 0.89 4.43
N GLY A 12 8.90 -0.12 5.04
CA GLY A 12 9.87 0.04 6.14
C GLY A 12 11.15 0.78 5.75
N SER A 13 11.96 1.13 6.76
CA SER A 13 13.08 2.07 6.61
C SER A 13 14.21 1.61 5.70
N GLY A 14 14.38 0.31 5.51
CA GLY A 14 15.36 -0.25 4.58
C GLY A 14 15.12 0.09 3.10
N LEU A 15 13.92 0.54 2.72
CA LEU A 15 13.58 0.83 1.32
C LEU A 15 14.03 2.22 0.83
N TYR A 16 14.57 3.09 1.70
CA TYR A 16 15.02 4.44 1.29
C TYR A 16 16.42 4.49 0.69
N ASN A 17 17.20 3.43 0.87
CA ASN A 17 18.59 3.36 0.44
C ASN A 17 18.69 2.55 -0.86
N LEU A 18 17.97 3.01 -1.88
CA LEU A 18 18.01 2.44 -3.22
C LEU A 18 19.19 3.00 -4.00
N GLU A 19 19.91 2.10 -4.67
CA GLU A 19 20.99 2.46 -5.58
C GLU A 19 20.47 3.34 -6.72
N GLY A 20 21.20 4.41 -7.05
CA GLY A 20 20.83 5.35 -8.10
C GLY A 20 19.74 6.37 -7.72
N ILE A 21 19.22 6.33 -6.48
CA ILE A 21 18.33 7.38 -5.99
C ILE A 21 19.12 8.59 -5.50
N ARG A 22 18.81 9.76 -6.07
CA ARG A 22 19.23 11.06 -5.55
C ARG A 22 18.11 11.60 -4.67
N LYS A 23 18.40 11.78 -3.38
CA LYS A 23 17.46 12.37 -2.42
C LYS A 23 17.37 13.86 -2.70
N SER A 24 16.16 14.40 -2.87
CA SER A 24 15.99 15.83 -3.10
C SER A 24 15.65 16.58 -1.82
N HIS A 25 14.59 16.18 -1.12
CA HIS A 25 14.18 16.85 0.13
C HIS A 25 13.18 16.01 0.92
N LEU A 26 13.10 16.28 2.23
CA LEU A 26 12.07 15.74 3.12
C LEU A 26 10.98 16.78 3.31
N THR A 27 9.72 16.39 3.13
CA THR A 27 8.55 17.25 3.37
C THR A 27 7.63 16.65 4.42
N PHE A 28 6.89 17.49 5.14
CA PHE A 28 5.91 17.04 6.11
C PHE A 28 4.59 17.78 5.92
N PRO A 29 3.76 17.33 4.95
CA PRO A 29 2.53 18.03 4.62
C PRO A 29 1.56 18.04 5.81
N SER A 30 0.97 19.20 6.09
CA SER A 30 -0.18 19.28 7.00
C SER A 30 -1.36 18.53 6.39
N THR A 31 -2.05 17.74 7.23
CA THR A 31 -3.28 17.03 6.86
C THR A 31 -4.36 17.34 7.89
N PRO A 32 -5.64 17.35 7.50
CA PRO A 32 -6.74 17.53 8.44
C PRO A 32 -6.95 16.32 9.35
N PHE A 33 -6.32 15.18 9.04
CA PHE A 33 -6.42 13.94 9.80
C PHE A 33 -5.28 13.77 10.81
N GLY A 34 -4.47 14.80 11.02
CA GLY A 34 -3.29 14.76 11.88
C GLY A 34 -1.98 14.59 11.10
N LYS A 35 -0.97 14.01 11.76
CA LYS A 35 0.37 13.86 11.18
C LYS A 35 0.51 12.51 10.45
N PRO A 36 1.13 12.49 9.26
CA PRO A 36 1.63 11.26 8.66
C PRO A 36 2.65 10.57 9.60
N SER A 37 2.92 9.29 9.35
CA SER A 37 3.85 8.48 10.15
C SER A 37 5.27 9.08 10.24
N ASP A 38 5.71 9.81 9.21
CA ASP A 38 6.99 10.53 9.20
C ASP A 38 6.97 11.59 8.08
N LYS A 39 8.07 12.33 7.94
CA LYS A 39 8.37 13.12 6.74
C LYS A 39 8.41 12.22 5.51
N ILE A 40 7.79 12.68 4.43
CA ILE A 40 7.82 12.03 3.12
C ILE A 40 9.10 12.46 2.42
N LEU A 41 9.90 11.49 1.99
CA LEU A 41 11.10 11.74 1.19
C LEU A 41 10.69 11.85 -0.27
N ILE A 42 10.93 13.02 -0.87
CA ILE A 42 10.88 13.19 -2.31
C ILE A 42 12.29 12.89 -2.84
N ALA A 43 12.36 11.99 -3.82
CA ALA A 43 13.61 11.53 -4.39
C ALA A 43 13.49 11.39 -5.90
N LYS A 44 14.63 11.33 -6.58
CA LYS A 44 14.71 11.13 -8.02
C LYS A 44 15.51 9.88 -8.34
N TYR A 45 14.91 8.99 -9.11
CA TYR A 45 15.61 7.92 -9.79
C TYR A 45 15.74 8.29 -11.27
N LYS A 46 16.95 8.72 -11.68
CA LYS A 46 17.18 9.39 -12.97
C LYS A 46 16.20 10.55 -13.17
N LYS A 47 15.31 10.48 -14.17
CA LYS A 47 14.29 11.51 -14.48
C LYS A 47 12.93 11.27 -13.78
N LEU A 48 12.79 10.15 -13.05
CA LEU A 48 11.55 9.78 -12.39
C LEU A 48 11.55 10.31 -10.95
N GLU A 49 10.58 11.14 -10.61
CA GLU A 49 10.32 11.54 -9.23
C GLU A 49 9.53 10.46 -8.51
N ILE A 50 9.94 10.13 -7.30
CA ILE A 50 9.37 9.07 -6.47
C ILE A 50 9.32 9.55 -5.02
N LEU A 51 8.22 9.23 -4.34
CA LEU A 51 8.01 9.56 -2.95
C LEU A 51 8.16 8.31 -2.07
N PHE A 52 8.70 8.48 -0.87
CA PHE A 52 8.84 7.40 0.11
C PHE A 52 8.26 7.81 1.45
N LEU A 53 7.46 6.92 2.04
CA LEU A 53 6.84 7.11 3.35
C LEU A 53 7.07 5.88 4.24
N PRO A 54 7.79 6.03 5.38
CA PRO A 54 7.84 4.99 6.40
C PRO A 54 6.49 4.77 7.05
N ARG A 55 5.91 3.61 6.79
CA ARG A 55 4.64 3.23 7.40
C ARG A 55 4.68 3.31 8.94
N HIS A 56 5.74 2.81 9.54
CA HIS A 56 5.94 2.70 10.99
C HIS A 56 6.80 3.84 11.58
N GLY A 57 7.04 4.91 10.83
CA GLY A 57 8.11 5.87 11.14
C GLY A 57 9.50 5.31 10.82
N ARG A 58 10.50 6.18 10.63
CA ARG A 58 11.87 5.75 10.25
C ARG A 58 12.55 4.85 11.28
N THR A 59 12.16 4.99 12.55
CA THR A 59 12.66 4.19 13.69
C THR A 59 11.78 3.00 14.02
N HIS A 60 10.73 2.73 13.22
CA HIS A 60 9.79 1.63 13.44
C HIS A 60 9.08 1.70 14.81
N ASN A 61 8.69 2.90 15.24
CA ASN A 61 8.13 3.17 16.58
C ASN A 61 6.59 3.28 16.60
N ILE A 62 5.92 3.11 15.45
CA ILE A 62 4.45 3.19 15.36
C ILE A 62 3.90 1.78 15.10
N PRO A 63 3.17 1.14 16.04
CA PRO A 63 2.57 -0.17 15.82
C PRO A 63 1.41 -0.10 14.80
N PRO A 64 1.04 -1.23 14.16
CA PRO A 64 0.08 -1.24 13.05
C PRO A 64 -1.27 -0.55 13.32
N HIS A 65 -1.82 -0.74 14.52
CA HIS A 65 -3.11 -0.20 14.96
C HIS A 65 -3.07 1.31 15.31
N LYS A 66 -1.87 1.90 15.47
CA LYS A 66 -1.70 3.35 15.72
C LYS A 66 -1.22 4.14 14.49
N ILE A 67 -1.05 3.48 13.35
CA ILE A 67 -0.69 4.19 12.11
C ILE A 67 -1.85 5.11 11.71
N ASN A 68 -1.53 6.37 11.44
CA ASN A 68 -2.49 7.31 10.89
C ASN A 68 -2.61 7.14 9.36
N TYR A 69 -3.37 6.12 8.94
CA TYR A 69 -3.54 5.78 7.53
C TYR A 69 -4.17 6.92 6.72
N ARG A 70 -5.15 7.64 7.30
CA ARG A 70 -5.79 8.79 6.65
C ARG A 70 -4.77 9.89 6.35
N ALA A 71 -3.97 10.29 7.33
CA ALA A 71 -2.93 11.30 7.13
C ALA A 71 -1.88 10.86 6.11
N ASN A 72 -1.46 9.59 6.15
CA ASN A 72 -0.50 9.03 5.18
C ASN A 72 -1.00 9.14 3.74
N ILE A 73 -2.18 8.62 3.46
CA ILE A 73 -2.76 8.59 2.11
C ILE A 73 -3.11 10.00 1.64
N PHE A 74 -3.70 10.82 2.52
CA PHE A 74 -4.06 12.21 2.18
C PHE A 74 -2.82 13.05 1.86
N ALA A 75 -1.73 12.93 2.64
CA ALA A 75 -0.50 13.66 2.38
C ALA A 75 0.10 13.29 1.02
N LEU A 76 0.10 12.01 0.64
CA LEU A 76 0.54 11.55 -0.67
C LEU A 76 -0.34 12.13 -1.79
N LYS A 77 -1.67 12.07 -1.64
CA LYS A 77 -2.60 12.66 -2.62
C LYS A 77 -2.38 14.16 -2.78
N LYS A 78 -2.18 14.89 -1.68
CA LYS A 78 -1.88 16.33 -1.67
C LYS A 78 -0.57 16.67 -2.39
N LEU A 79 0.41 15.77 -2.36
CA LEU A 79 1.66 15.88 -3.13
C LEU A 79 1.51 15.46 -4.59
N GLY A 80 0.30 15.11 -5.04
CA GLY A 80 0.00 14.75 -6.43
C GLY A 80 0.34 13.31 -6.80
N VAL A 81 0.61 12.45 -5.81
CA VAL A 81 0.80 11.01 -6.04
C VAL A 81 -0.44 10.44 -6.73
N THR A 82 -0.20 9.62 -7.74
CA THR A 82 -1.25 8.93 -8.51
C THR A 82 -1.26 7.44 -8.23
N ASP A 83 -0.11 6.86 -7.86
CA ASP A 83 0.05 5.42 -7.74
C ASP A 83 0.94 5.06 -6.53
N ILE A 84 0.47 4.13 -5.71
CA ILE A 84 1.11 3.68 -4.49
C ILE A 84 1.56 2.22 -4.64
N ILE A 85 2.82 1.96 -4.28
CA ILE A 85 3.35 0.62 -4.09
C ILE A 85 3.56 0.43 -2.59
N SER A 86 2.71 -0.39 -2.01
CA SER A 86 2.82 -0.83 -0.63
C SER A 86 3.74 -2.04 -0.55
N VAL A 87 4.72 -2.00 0.34
CA VAL A 87 5.60 -3.13 0.62
C VAL A 87 5.43 -3.52 2.08
N SER A 88 5.09 -4.79 2.31
CA SER A 88 4.77 -5.30 3.65
C SER A 88 5.41 -6.65 3.91
N ALA A 89 5.93 -6.87 5.11
CA ALA A 89 6.23 -8.21 5.61
C ALA A 89 4.92 -8.93 5.94
N VAL A 90 4.84 -10.22 5.64
CA VAL A 90 3.64 -11.05 5.86
C VAL A 90 4.00 -12.47 6.28
N GLY A 91 3.12 -13.08 7.07
CA GLY A 91 3.11 -14.52 7.27
C GLY A 91 2.40 -15.21 6.10
N SER A 92 2.86 -16.41 5.75
CA SER A 92 2.22 -17.24 4.72
C SER A 92 1.18 -18.18 5.32
N LEU A 93 0.00 -18.25 4.71
CA LEU A 93 -1.03 -19.23 5.06
C LEU A 93 -1.04 -20.44 4.09
N LYS A 94 -0.05 -20.53 3.19
CA LYS A 94 0.08 -21.60 2.19
C LYS A 94 1.48 -22.23 2.18
N LYS A 95 1.55 -23.57 2.20
CA LYS A 95 2.81 -24.34 2.07
C LYS A 95 3.66 -23.93 0.86
N THR A 96 3.01 -23.52 -0.22
CA THR A 96 3.66 -23.15 -1.49
C THR A 96 4.23 -21.73 -1.51
N HIS A 97 3.90 -20.90 -0.52
CA HIS A 97 4.34 -19.51 -0.40
C HIS A 97 5.40 -19.47 0.70
N LYS A 98 6.67 -19.57 0.29
CA LYS A 98 7.79 -19.79 1.21
C LYS A 98 8.37 -18.46 1.69
N PRO A 99 8.99 -18.40 2.89
CA PRO A 99 9.82 -17.28 3.28
C PRO A 99 10.80 -16.88 2.17
N GLY A 100 10.77 -15.61 1.78
CA GLY A 100 11.53 -15.09 0.65
C GLY A 100 10.77 -14.97 -0.67
N ASP A 101 9.55 -15.51 -0.76
CA ASP A 101 8.63 -15.31 -1.88
C ASP A 101 7.92 -13.94 -1.76
N PHE A 102 7.64 -13.32 -2.90
CA PHE A 102 6.86 -12.10 -3.01
C PHE A 102 5.51 -12.41 -3.66
N ILE A 103 4.44 -11.87 -3.10
CA ILE A 103 3.08 -12.03 -3.62
C ILE A 103 2.54 -10.65 -3.98
N LEU A 104 2.13 -10.48 -5.22
CA LEU A 104 1.37 -9.31 -5.65
C LEU A 104 -0.10 -9.58 -5.33
N VAL A 105 -0.47 -9.22 -4.11
CA VAL A 105 -1.82 -9.37 -3.56
C VAL A 105 -2.80 -8.58 -4.43
N ASP A 106 -3.92 -9.19 -4.74
CA ASP A 106 -5.01 -8.57 -5.51
C ASP A 106 -6.33 -8.52 -4.75
N GLN A 107 -6.48 -9.29 -3.67
CA GLN A 107 -7.67 -9.35 -2.85
C GLN A 107 -7.35 -9.22 -1.36
N PHE A 108 -8.32 -8.74 -0.58
CA PHE A 108 -8.14 -8.52 0.85
C PHE A 108 -9.38 -8.95 1.64
N ILE A 109 -9.14 -9.47 2.84
CA ILE A 109 -10.15 -9.60 3.89
C ILE A 109 -9.71 -8.70 5.06
N ASP A 110 -10.61 -7.84 5.52
CA ASP A 110 -10.34 -6.86 6.58
C ASP A 110 -10.89 -7.37 7.92
N ARG A 111 -10.00 -7.80 8.82
CA ARG A 111 -10.29 -8.19 10.21
C ARG A 111 -9.79 -7.15 11.22
N THR A 112 -9.50 -5.94 10.76
CA THR A 112 -9.20 -4.81 11.65
C THR A 112 -10.49 -4.33 12.32
N THR A 113 -10.38 -3.74 13.51
CA THR A 113 -11.49 -3.32 14.37
C THR A 113 -11.40 -1.84 14.76
N GLU A 114 -10.22 -1.29 15.00
CA GLU A 114 -10.08 0.02 15.69
C GLU A 114 -9.67 1.19 14.79
N ARG A 115 -9.53 0.96 13.49
CA ARG A 115 -8.90 1.91 12.56
C ARG A 115 -9.93 2.82 11.89
N GLU A 116 -9.55 4.06 11.68
CA GLU A 116 -10.24 5.00 10.79
C GLU A 116 -10.07 4.58 9.32
N ARG A 117 -11.18 4.30 8.61
CA ARG A 117 -11.13 3.60 7.30
C ARG A 117 -11.70 4.37 6.12
N THR A 118 -12.20 5.58 6.35
CA THR A 118 -12.76 6.43 5.30
C THR A 118 -12.38 7.89 5.49
N PHE A 119 -12.32 8.64 4.40
CA PHE A 119 -12.26 10.10 4.38
C PHE A 119 -13.65 10.76 4.35
N PHE A 120 -14.68 9.99 3.99
CA PHE A 120 -16.02 10.49 3.74
C PHE A 120 -16.89 10.33 4.97
N GLU A 121 -16.86 11.39 5.79
CA GLU A 121 -17.62 11.54 7.03
C GLU A 121 -18.39 12.87 7.01
N ASN A 122 -19.11 13.21 8.08
CA ASN A 122 -19.69 14.53 8.30
C ASN A 122 -20.55 15.06 7.14
N ASN A 123 -21.64 14.34 6.85
CA ASN A 123 -22.60 14.66 5.79
C ASN A 123 -22.02 14.64 4.36
N LEU A 124 -20.93 13.93 4.11
CA LEU A 124 -20.51 13.55 2.76
C LEU A 124 -20.29 12.04 2.73
N VAL A 125 -21.12 11.33 1.96
CA VAL A 125 -21.14 9.88 1.87
C VAL A 125 -20.65 9.44 0.49
N ALA A 126 -19.69 8.51 0.48
CA ALA A 126 -19.23 7.84 -0.73
C ALA A 126 -19.09 6.34 -0.51
N HIS A 127 -19.51 5.55 -1.50
CA HIS A 127 -19.42 4.09 -1.50
C HIS A 127 -18.52 3.62 -2.65
N VAL A 128 -17.21 3.68 -2.45
CA VAL A 128 -16.26 3.21 -3.47
C VAL A 128 -16.28 1.69 -3.56
N SER A 129 -16.27 1.16 -4.79
CA SER A 129 -16.16 -0.29 -4.99
C SER A 129 -14.76 -0.77 -4.61
N LEU A 130 -14.71 -1.86 -3.84
CA LEU A 130 -13.49 -2.60 -3.50
C LEU A 130 -13.48 -4.01 -4.11
N ALA A 131 -14.36 -4.30 -5.08
CA ALA A 131 -14.42 -5.61 -5.74
C ALA A 131 -13.06 -6.01 -6.34
N ASN A 132 -12.33 -5.04 -6.88
CA ASN A 132 -10.94 -5.17 -7.27
C ASN A 132 -10.16 -4.07 -6.53
N PRO A 133 -9.61 -4.33 -5.34
CA PRO A 133 -9.04 -3.30 -4.46
C PRO A 133 -7.66 -2.80 -4.90
N THR A 134 -6.99 -3.50 -5.82
CA THR A 134 -5.67 -3.13 -6.36
C THR A 134 -5.72 -2.69 -7.83
N SER A 135 -4.69 -1.98 -8.28
CA SER A 135 -4.48 -1.64 -9.69
C SER A 135 -3.82 -2.81 -10.41
N SER A 136 -4.60 -3.51 -11.25
CA SER A 136 -4.10 -4.64 -12.04
C SER A 136 -3.01 -4.21 -13.04
N GLU A 137 -3.06 -2.99 -13.56
CA GLU A 137 -2.04 -2.43 -14.45
C GLU A 137 -0.72 -2.20 -13.72
N LEU A 138 -0.77 -1.59 -12.53
CA LEU A 138 0.41 -1.37 -11.69
C LEU A 138 1.03 -2.71 -11.26
N SER A 139 0.20 -3.65 -10.80
CA SER A 139 0.66 -5.00 -10.42
C SER A 139 1.28 -5.76 -11.60
N LYS A 140 0.68 -5.70 -12.80
CA LYS A 140 1.26 -6.28 -14.02
C LYS A 140 2.60 -5.64 -14.38
N LEU A 141 2.73 -4.32 -14.25
CA LEU A 141 3.98 -3.64 -14.53
C LEU A 141 5.08 -4.05 -13.53
N ILE A 142 4.76 -4.13 -12.23
CA ILE A 142 5.69 -4.63 -11.21
C ILE A 142 6.09 -6.07 -11.52
N TYR A 143 5.13 -6.96 -11.76
CA TYR A 143 5.40 -8.35 -12.10
C TYR A 143 6.33 -8.48 -13.29
N ASN A 144 6.04 -7.77 -14.38
CA ASN A 144 6.84 -7.80 -15.58
C ASN A 144 8.23 -7.20 -15.37
N SER A 145 8.43 -6.37 -14.34
CA SER A 145 9.74 -5.76 -14.02
C SER A 145 10.73 -6.72 -13.37
N ARG A 146 10.29 -7.93 -12.96
CA ARG A 146 11.20 -8.96 -12.46
C ARG A 146 12.26 -9.34 -13.51
N LYS A 147 13.49 -9.57 -13.06
CA LYS A 147 14.54 -10.18 -13.91
C LYS A 147 14.22 -11.67 -14.11
N LYS A 148 14.63 -12.25 -15.25
CA LYS A 148 14.37 -13.65 -15.63
C LYS A 148 14.87 -14.70 -14.62
N ASN A 149 15.79 -14.35 -13.73
CA ASN A 149 16.35 -15.25 -12.71
C ASN A 149 15.83 -14.93 -11.29
N ASN A 150 14.75 -14.14 -11.17
CA ASN A 150 14.18 -13.69 -9.90
C ASN A 150 12.77 -14.30 -9.70
N ASP A 151 12.72 -15.63 -9.72
CA ASP A 151 11.53 -16.46 -10.01
C ASP A 151 10.49 -16.58 -8.89
N ARG A 152 10.67 -15.84 -7.80
CA ARG A 152 9.85 -16.00 -6.59
C ARG A 152 8.87 -14.85 -6.37
N ILE A 153 8.37 -14.24 -7.45
CA ILE A 153 7.23 -13.33 -7.39
C ILE A 153 6.01 -13.95 -8.06
N LYS A 154 4.87 -13.96 -7.36
CA LYS A 154 3.59 -14.50 -7.83
C LYS A 154 2.57 -13.37 -7.98
N GLN A 155 1.63 -13.55 -8.90
CA GLN A 155 0.49 -12.66 -9.05
C GLN A 155 -0.75 -13.32 -8.46
N GLY A 156 -1.58 -12.50 -7.83
CA GLY A 156 -2.80 -12.97 -7.19
C GLY A 156 -2.57 -13.49 -5.78
N GLY A 157 -3.54 -13.27 -4.91
CA GLY A 157 -3.53 -13.77 -3.54
C GLY A 157 -4.43 -12.95 -2.65
N VAL A 158 -5.05 -13.64 -1.68
CA VAL A 158 -5.93 -13.04 -0.67
C VAL A 158 -5.11 -12.71 0.57
N TYR A 159 -5.02 -11.42 0.91
CA TYR A 159 -4.39 -10.94 2.14
C TYR A 159 -5.44 -10.78 3.24
N ILE A 160 -5.27 -11.47 4.36
CA ILE A 160 -6.03 -11.22 5.58
C ILE A 160 -5.32 -10.17 6.42
N CYS A 161 -5.99 -9.05 6.68
CA CYS A 161 -5.46 -7.98 7.53
C CYS A 161 -6.04 -8.08 8.93
N ILE A 162 -5.23 -8.46 9.91
CA ILE A 162 -5.62 -8.48 11.32
C ILE A 162 -5.22 -7.18 12.03
N GLU A 163 -5.78 -6.94 13.22
CA GLU A 163 -5.49 -5.72 14.00
C GLU A 163 -4.05 -5.70 14.53
N GLY A 164 -3.58 -6.83 15.09
CA GLY A 164 -2.35 -6.87 15.88
C GLY A 164 -2.47 -6.08 17.19
N PRO A 165 -1.36 -5.82 17.92
CA PRO A 165 0.02 -6.07 17.52
C PRO A 165 0.50 -7.52 17.71
N GLN A 166 -0.27 -8.36 18.41
CA GLN A 166 0.07 -9.76 18.58
C GLN A 166 -0.04 -10.52 17.25
N PHE A 167 0.80 -11.54 17.07
CA PHE A 167 0.58 -12.54 16.04
C PHE A 167 -0.67 -13.36 16.35
N SER A 168 -1.21 -14.05 15.34
CA SER A 168 -2.37 -14.92 15.49
C SER A 168 -2.10 -16.04 16.50
N SER A 169 -3.14 -16.46 17.20
CA SER A 169 -3.19 -17.80 17.79
C SER A 169 -3.21 -18.88 16.71
N TYR A 170 -2.87 -20.12 17.09
CA TYR A 170 -2.92 -21.27 16.16
C TYR A 170 -4.31 -21.45 15.55
N ALA A 171 -5.37 -21.27 16.35
CA ALA A 171 -6.75 -21.41 15.92
C ALA A 171 -7.12 -20.37 14.85
N GLU A 172 -6.76 -19.10 15.06
CA GLU A 172 -6.95 -18.03 14.10
C GLU A 172 -6.21 -18.30 12.79
N SER A 173 -4.96 -18.72 12.86
CA SER A 173 -4.17 -19.06 11.67
C SER A 173 -4.82 -20.19 10.85
N LYS A 174 -5.35 -21.22 11.53
CA LYS A 174 -6.09 -22.32 10.88
C LYS A 174 -7.43 -21.86 10.29
N LEU A 175 -8.13 -20.94 10.95
CA LEU A 175 -9.36 -20.32 10.46
C LEU A 175 -9.10 -19.50 9.19
N PHE A 176 -8.14 -18.59 9.21
CA PHE A 176 -7.85 -17.77 8.02
C PHE A 176 -7.33 -18.61 6.86
N LYS A 177 -6.59 -19.68 7.16
CA LYS A 177 -6.22 -20.69 6.17
C LYS A 177 -7.44 -21.41 5.58
N SER A 178 -8.45 -21.75 6.38
CA SER A 178 -9.68 -22.41 5.88
C SER A 178 -10.54 -21.47 5.05
N TRP A 179 -10.44 -20.15 5.25
CA TRP A 179 -11.04 -19.13 4.37
C TRP A 179 -10.34 -19.00 3.01
N GLY A 180 -9.26 -19.74 2.77
CA GLY A 180 -8.51 -19.71 1.52
C GLY A 180 -7.52 -18.56 1.41
N CYS A 181 -7.23 -17.84 2.52
CA CYS A 181 -6.26 -16.75 2.51
C CYS A 181 -4.85 -17.25 2.14
N ASP A 182 -4.10 -16.39 1.43
CA ASP A 182 -2.74 -16.68 0.98
C ASP A 182 -1.70 -16.19 1.98
N VAL A 183 -1.89 -14.96 2.46
CA VAL A 183 -0.94 -14.27 3.34
C VAL A 183 -1.68 -13.48 4.41
N ILE A 184 -1.03 -13.30 5.55
CA ILE A 184 -1.52 -12.54 6.69
C ILE A 184 -0.59 -11.38 7.00
N GLY A 185 -1.17 -10.23 7.32
CA GLY A 185 -0.41 -9.13 7.89
C GLY A 185 -1.32 -8.13 8.59
N MET A 186 -0.77 -6.97 8.91
CA MET A 186 -1.43 -6.01 9.80
C MET A 186 -1.58 -4.61 9.21
N THR A 187 -1.27 -4.36 7.94
CA THR A 187 -1.02 -2.98 7.46
C THR A 187 -1.69 -2.55 6.16
N ASN A 188 -2.11 -3.46 5.30
CA ASN A 188 -2.68 -3.05 4.00
C ASN A 188 -4.16 -2.64 4.08
N MET A 189 -4.81 -2.85 5.23
CA MET A 189 -6.12 -2.26 5.55
C MET A 189 -6.01 -1.32 6.74
N PRO A 190 -6.60 -0.11 6.69
CA PRO A 190 -7.42 0.45 5.61
C PRO A 190 -6.61 1.16 4.51
N GLU A 191 -5.28 0.98 4.42
CA GLU A 191 -4.41 1.63 3.43
C GLU A 191 -4.95 1.52 1.98
N ALA A 192 -5.36 0.33 1.55
CA ALA A 192 -5.93 0.11 0.23
C ALA A 192 -7.31 0.77 0.04
N LYS A 193 -8.15 0.80 1.08
CA LYS A 193 -9.47 1.47 1.04
C LYS A 193 -9.32 2.98 0.85
N LEU A 194 -8.43 3.58 1.63
CA LEU A 194 -8.16 5.01 1.57
C LEU A 194 -7.48 5.39 0.24
N ALA A 195 -6.57 4.56 -0.28
CA ALA A 195 -5.99 4.79 -1.60
C ALA A 195 -7.06 4.77 -2.71
N ARG A 196 -8.05 3.86 -2.60
CA ARG A 196 -9.21 3.82 -3.49
C ARG A 196 -10.04 5.09 -3.39
N GLU A 197 -10.41 5.51 -2.19
CA GLU A 197 -11.15 6.77 -1.96
C GLU A 197 -10.41 8.01 -2.47
N ALA A 198 -9.07 8.00 -2.44
CA ALA A 198 -8.24 9.07 -2.98
C ALA A 198 -8.01 8.98 -4.50
N GLU A 199 -8.67 8.04 -5.20
CA GLU A 199 -8.52 7.79 -6.64
C GLU A 199 -7.06 7.57 -7.07
N MET A 200 -6.32 6.81 -6.26
CA MET A 200 -4.94 6.42 -6.55
C MET A 200 -4.87 4.94 -6.92
N GLY A 201 -4.02 4.60 -7.88
CA GLY A 201 -3.63 3.21 -8.13
C GLY A 201 -2.91 2.66 -6.90
N TYR A 202 -3.21 1.42 -6.51
CA TYR A 202 -2.58 0.79 -5.35
C TYR A 202 -2.14 -0.62 -5.71
N ALA A 203 -0.89 -0.98 -5.42
CA ALA A 203 -0.39 -2.34 -5.50
C ALA A 203 0.26 -2.73 -4.18
N SER A 204 0.05 -3.97 -3.74
CA SER A 204 0.71 -4.52 -2.55
C SER A 204 1.70 -5.61 -2.93
N ILE A 205 2.96 -5.41 -2.55
CA ILE A 205 4.03 -6.41 -2.59
C ILE A 205 4.15 -6.99 -1.18
N ALA A 206 3.55 -8.17 -1.00
CA ALA A 206 3.63 -8.92 0.24
C ALA A 206 4.88 -9.80 0.24
N MET A 207 5.83 -9.51 1.13
CA MET A 207 7.09 -10.22 1.29
C MET A 207 6.94 -11.27 2.38
N VAL A 208 6.89 -12.54 2.00
CA VAL A 208 6.72 -13.64 2.95
C VAL A 208 7.96 -13.75 3.84
N THR A 209 7.76 -13.66 5.16
CA THR A 209 8.81 -13.78 6.18
C THR A 209 8.79 -15.10 6.92
N ASP A 210 7.62 -15.71 7.05
CA ASP A 210 7.35 -16.88 7.88
C ASP A 210 6.07 -17.58 7.39
N TYR A 211 5.65 -18.65 8.06
CA TYR A 211 4.41 -19.39 7.76
C TYR A 211 3.28 -19.09 8.76
N ASP A 212 3.30 -17.94 9.42
CA ASP A 212 2.47 -17.69 10.59
C ASP A 212 2.61 -18.85 11.61
N CYS A 213 1.65 -19.03 12.52
CA CYS A 213 1.73 -20.10 13.51
C CYS A 213 1.06 -21.43 13.10
N TRP A 214 0.36 -21.54 11.95
CA TRP A 214 -0.30 -22.81 11.56
C TRP A 214 0.69 -23.95 11.27
N ASN A 215 1.93 -23.62 10.90
CA ASN A 215 2.94 -24.60 10.55
C ASN A 215 3.73 -25.06 11.79
N LYS A 216 3.31 -26.18 12.38
CA LYS A 216 3.96 -26.76 13.58
C LYS A 216 5.43 -27.18 13.39
N SER A 217 5.91 -27.35 12.15
CA SER A 217 7.32 -27.69 11.88
C SER A 217 8.24 -26.48 11.81
N HIS A 218 7.69 -25.27 11.89
CA HIS A 218 8.44 -24.07 12.21
C HIS A 218 8.00 -23.68 13.63
N ASN A 219 8.95 -23.54 14.55
CA ASN A 219 8.66 -23.06 15.91
C ASN A 219 7.91 -21.71 15.85
N GLU A 220 7.30 -21.28 16.97
CA GLU A 220 6.57 -20.01 17.09
C GLU A 220 7.28 -18.86 16.35
N VAL A 221 6.51 -18.04 15.63
CA VAL A 221 7.06 -16.91 14.87
C VAL A 221 7.71 -15.93 15.84
N THR A 222 9.04 -15.82 15.79
CA THR A 222 9.78 -14.84 16.60
C THR A 222 10.13 -13.60 15.77
N VAL A 223 10.23 -12.45 16.44
CA VAL A 223 10.63 -11.18 15.83
C VAL A 223 12.01 -11.30 15.15
N GLU A 224 12.94 -12.06 15.75
CA GLU A 224 14.28 -12.26 15.20
C GLU A 224 14.27 -12.98 13.84
N GLN A 225 13.48 -14.05 13.71
CA GLN A 225 13.33 -14.79 12.45
C GLN A 225 12.74 -13.89 11.36
N VAL A 226 11.72 -13.11 11.71
CA VAL A 226 11.09 -12.14 10.81
C VAL A 226 12.12 -11.09 10.36
N ILE A 227 12.91 -10.52 11.27
CA ILE A 227 13.94 -9.52 10.94
C ILE A 227 14.97 -10.07 9.96
N LYS A 228 15.49 -11.29 10.20
CA LYS A 228 16.51 -11.90 9.34
C LYS A 228 16.00 -12.09 7.90
N VAL A 229 14.79 -12.62 7.74
CA VAL A 229 14.18 -12.79 6.42
C VAL A 229 13.83 -11.44 5.80
N MET A 230 13.37 -10.48 6.60
CA MET A 230 13.03 -9.12 6.16
C MET A 230 14.25 -8.38 5.60
N GLN A 231 15.45 -8.54 6.16
CA GLN A 231 16.67 -7.95 5.61
C GLN A 231 16.99 -8.49 4.21
N SER A 232 16.93 -9.81 4.02
CA SER A 232 17.11 -10.44 2.70
C SER A 232 16.03 -9.98 1.70
N ASN A 233 14.78 -9.94 2.14
CA ASN A 233 13.65 -9.48 1.34
C ASN A 233 13.77 -8.01 0.97
N THR A 234 14.31 -7.18 1.86
CA THR A 234 14.54 -5.75 1.57
C THR A 234 15.44 -5.59 0.35
N LYS A 235 16.58 -6.29 0.27
CA LYS A 235 17.47 -6.18 -0.90
C LYS A 235 16.80 -6.66 -2.20
N LYS A 236 16.01 -7.73 -2.13
CA LYS A 236 15.23 -8.22 -3.29
C LYS A 236 14.18 -7.20 -3.74
N ALA A 237 13.46 -6.59 -2.80
CA ALA A 237 12.46 -5.56 -3.06
C ALA A 237 13.11 -4.32 -3.67
N GLN A 238 14.26 -3.90 -3.16
CA GLN A 238 15.04 -2.81 -3.73
C GLN A 238 15.39 -3.07 -5.21
N ASN A 239 15.92 -4.26 -5.52
CA ASN A 239 16.27 -4.64 -6.90
C ASN A 239 15.05 -4.69 -7.83
N LEU A 240 13.91 -5.16 -7.32
CA LEU A 240 12.65 -5.17 -8.06
C LEU A 240 12.16 -3.74 -8.34
N LEU A 241 12.18 -2.86 -7.34
CA LEU A 241 11.78 -1.45 -7.47
C LEU A 241 12.66 -0.71 -8.48
N ILE A 242 13.98 -0.91 -8.44
CA ILE A 242 14.90 -0.35 -9.43
C ILE A 242 14.52 -0.81 -10.84
N SER A 243 14.30 -2.11 -11.03
CA SER A 243 13.91 -2.66 -12.34
C SER A 243 12.55 -2.12 -12.80
N PHE A 244 11.63 -1.90 -11.86
CA PHE A 244 10.33 -1.29 -12.11
C PHE A 244 10.45 0.17 -12.52
N PHE A 245 11.26 0.98 -11.83
CA PHE A 245 11.48 2.38 -12.19
C PHE A 245 12.12 2.53 -13.58
N GLU A 246 13.01 1.61 -13.98
CA GLU A 246 13.56 1.56 -15.34
C GLU A 246 12.47 1.29 -16.39
N LYS A 247 11.48 0.43 -16.08
CA LYS A 247 10.34 0.21 -16.97
C LYS A 247 9.42 1.42 -17.03
N VAL A 248 9.10 2.04 -15.89
CA VAL A 248 8.26 3.25 -15.83
C VAL A 248 8.88 4.39 -16.63
N GLN A 249 10.20 4.55 -16.58
CA GLN A 249 10.90 5.56 -17.39
C GLN A 249 10.72 5.37 -18.90
N LYS A 250 10.51 4.14 -19.36
CA LYS A 250 10.30 3.80 -20.78
C LYS A 250 8.83 3.83 -21.21
N LEU A 251 7.89 4.05 -20.27
CA LEU A 251 6.47 4.16 -20.61
C LEU A 251 6.22 5.37 -21.52
N LYS A 252 5.48 5.14 -22.61
CA LYS A 252 5.01 6.20 -23.51
C LYS A 252 3.69 6.81 -23.04
N SER A 253 2.87 6.02 -22.36
CA SER A 253 1.56 6.41 -21.84
C SER A 253 1.23 5.62 -20.57
N TRP A 254 0.21 6.09 -19.87
CA TRP A 254 -0.40 5.44 -18.72
C TRP A 254 -1.92 5.46 -18.93
N ASN A 255 -2.64 4.40 -18.58
CA ASN A 255 -4.07 4.32 -18.83
C ASN A 255 -4.87 5.12 -17.79
N TRP A 256 -4.88 6.44 -17.95
CA TRP A 256 -5.68 7.37 -17.14
C TRP A 256 -7.19 7.20 -17.29
N LYS A 257 -7.65 6.39 -18.26
CA LYS A 257 -9.07 6.03 -18.43
C LYS A 257 -9.50 4.88 -17.49
N ASN A 258 -8.58 4.29 -16.74
CA ASN A 258 -8.91 3.27 -15.77
C ASN A 258 -9.86 3.86 -14.70
N PRO A 259 -11.02 3.23 -14.41
CA PRO A 259 -12.00 3.74 -13.44
C PRO A 259 -11.46 4.00 -12.03
N ILE A 260 -10.32 3.41 -11.63
CA ILE A 260 -9.69 3.71 -10.34
C ILE A 260 -9.42 5.22 -10.18
N TYR A 261 -9.04 5.91 -11.25
CA TYR A 261 -8.71 7.34 -11.24
C TYR A 261 -9.94 8.26 -11.34
N SER A 262 -11.14 7.69 -11.42
CA SER A 262 -12.40 8.42 -11.51
C SER A 262 -13.53 7.76 -10.72
N ASN A 263 -13.21 6.92 -9.73
CA ASN A 263 -14.19 6.08 -9.07
C ASN A 263 -15.22 6.88 -8.24
N LEU A 264 -14.86 8.10 -7.81
CA LEU A 264 -15.77 8.95 -7.04
C LEU A 264 -16.99 9.38 -7.86
N ASP A 265 -16.87 9.37 -9.19
CA ASP A 265 -17.93 9.72 -10.12
C ASP A 265 -19.22 8.93 -9.93
N ASN A 266 -19.07 7.67 -9.50
CA ASN A 266 -20.18 6.75 -9.30
C ASN A 266 -20.31 6.33 -7.82
N ALA A 267 -19.52 6.92 -6.92
CA ALA A 267 -19.48 6.52 -5.51
C ALA A 267 -20.10 7.56 -4.58
N ILE A 268 -19.98 8.86 -4.88
CA ILE A 268 -20.56 9.92 -4.06
C ILE A 268 -22.08 9.95 -4.29
N ILE A 269 -22.84 9.69 -3.23
CA ILE A 269 -24.31 9.73 -3.26
C ILE A 269 -24.86 11.07 -2.74
N THR A 270 -24.10 11.74 -1.87
CA THR A 270 -24.56 12.98 -1.26
C THR A 270 -24.60 14.12 -2.28
N ASN A 271 -25.73 14.84 -2.33
CA ASN A 271 -25.82 16.09 -3.07
C ASN A 271 -24.87 17.13 -2.43
N LEU A 272 -23.83 17.53 -3.17
CA LEU A 272 -22.81 18.44 -2.67
C LEU A 272 -23.33 19.82 -2.24
N LYS A 273 -24.51 20.24 -2.72
CA LYS A 273 -25.16 21.48 -2.27
C LYS A 273 -25.50 21.45 -0.77
N ASN A 274 -25.65 20.26 -0.19
CA ASN A 274 -26.00 20.05 1.22
C ASN A 274 -24.77 19.84 2.11
N VAL A 275 -23.56 19.81 1.52
CA VAL A 275 -22.32 19.58 2.25
C VAL A 275 -21.74 20.93 2.69
N ASN A 276 -21.29 21.02 3.94
CA ASN A 276 -20.65 22.24 4.43
C ASN A 276 -19.41 22.57 3.59
N LYS A 277 -19.28 23.84 3.16
CA LYS A 277 -18.13 24.34 2.38
C LYS A 277 -16.80 24.08 3.08
N SER A 278 -16.76 24.11 4.42
CA SER A 278 -15.55 23.78 5.18
C SER A 278 -15.12 22.32 4.96
N ASN A 279 -16.06 21.38 4.96
CA ASN A 279 -15.79 19.96 4.70
C ASN A 279 -15.29 19.73 3.28
N LEU A 280 -15.91 20.40 2.29
CA LEU A 280 -15.44 20.34 0.90
C LEU A 280 -14.02 20.89 0.73
N LYS A 281 -13.69 21.98 1.44
CA LYS A 281 -12.34 22.57 1.42
C LYS A 281 -11.31 21.65 2.07
N ILE A 282 -11.66 21.00 3.18
CA ILE A 282 -10.81 20.01 3.86
C ILE A 282 -10.47 18.84 2.92
N LEU A 283 -11.45 18.38 2.15
CA LEU A 283 -11.33 17.23 1.24
C LEU A 283 -10.94 17.62 -0.20
N GLU A 284 -10.62 18.89 -0.46
CA GLU A 284 -10.30 19.40 -1.79
C GLU A 284 -9.24 18.54 -2.52
N PRO A 285 -8.12 18.09 -1.89
CA PRO A 285 -7.16 17.24 -2.59
C PRO A 285 -7.73 15.90 -3.11
N LEU A 286 -8.76 15.36 -2.45
CA LEU A 286 -9.46 14.14 -2.87
C LEU A 286 -10.52 14.45 -3.94
N LEU A 287 -11.26 15.54 -3.75
CA LEU A 287 -12.44 15.90 -4.55
C LEU A 287 -12.11 16.73 -5.80
N LYS A 288 -10.90 17.28 -5.92
CA LYS A 288 -10.52 18.26 -6.95
C LYS A 288 -10.95 17.86 -8.36
N ARG A 289 -10.71 16.60 -8.74
CA ARG A 289 -11.09 16.07 -10.07
C ARG A 289 -12.60 15.94 -10.22
N TYR A 290 -13.28 15.42 -9.20
CA TYR A 290 -14.74 15.25 -9.21
C TYR A 290 -15.46 16.60 -9.34
N LEU A 291 -14.98 17.63 -8.62
CA LEU A 291 -15.54 18.97 -8.62
C LEU A 291 -15.24 19.78 -9.90
N SER A 292 -14.24 19.37 -10.70
CA SER A 292 -13.86 20.07 -11.94
C SER A 292 -14.59 19.57 -13.19
N LYS A 293 -15.60 18.72 -13.02
CA LYS A 293 -16.50 18.30 -14.10
C LYS A 293 -17.50 19.38 -14.45
#